data_AF-A0A364L2H5-F1
#
_entry.id   AF-A0A364L2H5-F1
#
_cell.length_a   1.000
_cell.length_b   1.000
_cell.length_c   1.000
_cell.angle_alpha   90.00
_cell.angle_beta   90.00
_cell.angle_gamma   90.00
#
_symmetry.space_group_name_H-M   'P 1'
#
loop_
_entity.id
_entity.type
_entity.pdbx_description
1 polymer ?
#
loop_
_entity_poly.entity_id
_entity_poly.type
_entity_poly.pdbx_seq_one_letter_code
_entity_poly.pdbx_strand_id
1 'polypeptide(L)'
;MIQQLKIYQFETRTSSSIAGVPGFAEGSARPGETFPLLALLEREYSELWASIGPELTLENSILLDGAGLHLYIFYLMEPSGPPNRKTALLRGYSLAIGLIRRVSDLGVESDFVRYAPQAQFQVLSLAAMLILKLSFSNYSTFIDVDEGKRTFHIAAQMIRETSLEDNDLQGRMSKILTQLWSGYARIGSFNEEPSLKLRTRLAASLLHDLLWTWRDAYGNISNDNSTQGNVTTQTESAYNTNDNFNCDFLGLESILDPDFLSLFSFNYEDNAIQPWEN
;
A
#
# COMPACT_ATOMS: atom_id res chain seq x y z
N MET A 1 -4.11 19.74 17.49
CA MET A 1 -5.37 19.10 17.94
C MET A 1 -6.54 19.35 16.98
N ILE A 2 -6.99 20.58 16.73
CA ILE A 2 -8.13 20.84 15.81
C ILE A 2 -7.84 20.37 14.37
N GLN A 3 -6.63 20.59 13.86
CA GLN A 3 -6.23 20.14 12.51
C GLN A 3 -6.30 18.61 12.36
N GLN A 4 -5.70 17.87 13.29
CA GLN A 4 -5.73 16.40 13.31
C GLN A 4 -7.17 15.86 13.35
N LEU A 5 -8.04 16.47 14.16
CA LEU A 5 -9.46 16.07 14.23
C LEU A 5 -10.15 16.18 12.87
N LYS A 6 -9.92 17.28 12.12
CA LYS A 6 -10.48 17.45 10.78
C LYS A 6 -9.98 16.38 9.80
N ILE A 7 -8.71 16.01 9.88
CA ILE A 7 -8.12 14.97 9.03
C ILE A 7 -8.74 13.61 9.34
N TYR A 8 -8.84 13.23 10.62
CA TYR A 8 -9.48 11.97 11.01
C TYR A 8 -10.97 11.93 10.64
N GLN A 9 -11.70 13.04 10.80
CA GLN A 9 -13.09 13.12 10.36
C GLN A 9 -13.24 12.88 8.86
N PHE A 10 -12.34 13.44 8.05
CA PHE A 10 -12.31 13.18 6.61
C PHE A 10 -11.98 11.71 6.30
N GLU A 11 -11.00 11.11 6.98
CA GLU A 11 -10.65 9.70 6.80
C GLU A 11 -11.81 8.77 7.16
N THR A 12 -12.44 8.96 8.32
CA THR A 12 -13.61 8.18 8.75
C THR A 12 -14.74 8.32 7.75
N ARG A 13 -15.06 9.56 7.33
CA ARG A 13 -16.11 9.80 6.32
C ARG A 13 -15.82 9.09 5.00
N THR A 14 -14.58 9.14 4.54
CA THR A 14 -14.15 8.49 3.29
C THR A 14 -14.33 6.98 3.41
N SER A 15 -13.79 6.37 4.47
CA SER A 15 -13.89 4.92 4.73
C SER A 15 -15.34 4.46 4.89
N SER A 16 -16.16 5.15 5.68
CA SER A 16 -17.56 4.81 5.89
C SER A 16 -18.41 4.97 4.62
N SER A 17 -18.11 5.96 3.78
CA SER A 17 -18.83 6.15 2.51
C SER A 17 -18.55 5.03 1.52
N ILE A 18 -17.33 4.50 1.51
CA ILE A 18 -16.91 3.42 0.60
C ILE A 18 -17.33 2.04 1.11
N ALA A 19 -17.32 1.82 2.43
CA ALA A 19 -17.79 0.56 3.04
C ALA A 19 -19.28 0.26 2.79
N GLY A 20 -20.05 1.26 2.30
CA GLY A 20 -21.48 1.13 2.06
C GLY A 20 -22.31 1.00 3.34
N VAL A 21 -23.63 0.87 3.19
CA VAL A 21 -24.55 0.66 4.31
C VAL A 21 -24.53 -0.82 4.72
N PRO A 22 -24.47 -1.17 6.03
CA PRO A 22 -24.54 -2.55 6.48
C PRO A 22 -25.86 -3.19 6.01
N GLY A 23 -25.78 -4.19 5.13
CA GLY A 23 -26.99 -4.88 4.63
C GLY A 23 -26.89 -5.46 3.23
N PHE A 24 -25.91 -5.08 2.42
CA PHE A 24 -25.61 -5.75 1.15
C PHE A 24 -24.53 -6.80 1.35
N ALA A 25 -24.73 -8.00 0.80
CA ALA A 25 -23.85 -9.17 0.94
C ALA A 25 -22.39 -8.95 0.48
N GLU A 26 -22.10 -7.82 -0.17
CA GLU A 26 -20.77 -7.46 -0.69
C GLU A 26 -20.15 -6.20 -0.05
N GLY A 27 -20.82 -5.51 0.88
CA GLY A 27 -20.23 -4.38 1.62
C GLY A 27 -19.57 -3.30 0.76
N SER A 28 -20.11 -3.05 -0.44
CA SER A 28 -19.57 -2.09 -1.42
C SER A 28 -20.66 -1.12 -1.86
N ALA A 29 -20.25 0.11 -2.21
CA ALA A 29 -21.07 1.03 -2.97
C ALA A 29 -21.62 0.33 -4.23
N ARG A 30 -22.85 0.67 -4.64
CA ARG A 30 -23.51 0.06 -5.80
C ARG A 30 -22.65 0.25 -7.07
N PRO A 31 -22.54 -0.75 -7.95
CA PRO A 31 -21.84 -0.61 -9.22
C PRO A 31 -22.36 0.61 -9.99
N GLY A 32 -21.49 1.61 -10.22
CA GLY A 32 -21.81 2.85 -10.94
C GLY A 32 -21.98 4.11 -10.08
N GLU A 33 -22.18 4.00 -8.75
CA GLU A 33 -22.28 5.16 -7.84
C GLU A 33 -20.92 5.54 -7.20
N THR A 34 -19.91 4.66 -7.32
CA THR A 34 -18.59 4.84 -6.73
C THR A 34 -17.84 6.06 -7.28
N PHE A 35 -17.84 6.28 -8.60
CA PHE A 35 -17.04 7.36 -9.20
C PHE A 35 -17.54 8.78 -8.85
N PRO A 36 -18.85 9.10 -8.90
CA PRO A 36 -19.35 10.39 -8.43
C PRO A 36 -19.03 10.64 -6.95
N LEU A 37 -19.13 9.60 -6.12
CA LEU A 37 -18.78 9.67 -4.70
C LEU A 37 -17.29 9.94 -4.48
N LEU A 38 -16.40 9.22 -5.18
CA LEU A 38 -14.96 9.44 -5.10
C LEU A 38 -14.56 10.84 -5.60
N ALA A 39 -15.21 11.34 -6.65
CA ALA A 39 -14.99 12.70 -7.13
C ALA A 39 -15.45 13.76 -6.11
N LEU A 40 -16.56 13.51 -5.41
CA LEU A 40 -17.02 14.37 -4.31
C LEU A 40 -16.01 14.37 -3.15
N LEU A 41 -15.53 13.20 -2.75
CA LEU A 41 -14.53 13.05 -1.68
C LEU A 41 -13.18 13.69 -2.06
N GLU A 42 -12.78 13.62 -3.34
CA GLU A 42 -11.57 14.31 -3.84
C GLU A 42 -11.71 15.83 -3.79
N ARG A 43 -12.91 16.36 -4.05
CA ARG A 43 -13.19 17.79 -3.84
C ARG A 43 -13.09 18.15 -2.36
N GLU A 44 -13.72 17.39 -1.46
CA GLU A 44 -13.64 17.61 -0.01
C GLU A 44 -12.20 17.55 0.50
N TYR A 45 -11.39 16.61 -0.02
CA TYR A 45 -9.96 16.54 0.27
C TYR A 45 -9.21 17.80 -0.18
N SER A 46 -9.50 18.30 -1.38
CA SER A 46 -8.88 19.51 -1.92
C SER A 46 -9.25 20.75 -1.11
N GLU A 47 -10.51 20.87 -0.71
CA GLU A 47 -11.00 21.93 0.18
C GLU A 47 -10.36 21.86 1.57
N LEU A 48 -10.24 20.64 2.12
CA LEU A 48 -9.54 20.41 3.38
C LEU A 48 -8.08 20.86 3.27
N TRP A 49 -7.35 20.38 2.26
CA TRP A 49 -5.96 20.77 2.01
C TRP A 49 -5.80 22.28 1.86
N ALA A 50 -6.70 22.95 1.13
CA ALA A 50 -6.66 24.42 1.00
C ALA A 50 -6.93 25.14 2.34
N SER A 51 -7.78 24.57 3.20
CA SER A 51 -8.18 25.19 4.47
C SER A 51 -7.15 25.07 5.59
N ILE A 52 -6.43 23.96 5.67
CA ILE A 52 -5.48 23.68 6.76
C ILE A 52 -4.04 23.58 6.28
N GLY A 53 -3.79 23.27 5.00
CA GLY A 53 -2.48 22.99 4.41
C GLY A 53 -1.35 23.97 4.75
N PRO A 54 -1.54 25.30 4.61
CA PRO A 54 -0.48 26.28 4.81
C PRO A 54 0.05 26.35 6.25
N GLU A 55 -0.73 25.90 7.23
CA GLU A 55 -0.43 25.99 8.66
C GLU A 55 -0.17 24.61 9.30
N LEU A 56 0.01 23.55 8.50
CA LEU A 56 0.25 22.21 9.03
C LEU A 56 1.69 22.06 9.52
N THR A 57 1.82 21.42 10.68
CA THR A 57 3.10 20.82 11.07
C THR A 57 3.47 19.72 10.07
N LEU A 58 4.75 19.36 10.01
CA LEU A 58 5.22 18.30 9.12
C LEU A 58 4.51 16.96 9.40
N GLU A 59 4.32 16.61 10.67
CA GLU A 59 3.57 15.43 11.10
C GLU A 59 2.11 15.45 10.61
N ASN A 60 1.40 16.57 10.78
CA ASN A 60 0.01 16.68 10.34
C ASN A 60 -0.10 16.69 8.80
N SER A 61 0.95 17.13 8.10
CA SER A 61 1.02 17.05 6.64
C SER A 61 1.08 15.59 6.19
N ILE A 62 1.93 14.78 6.82
CA ILE A 62 2.03 13.34 6.55
C ILE A 62 0.70 12.64 6.84
N LEU A 63 0.02 13.00 7.93
CA LEU A 63 -1.30 12.46 8.26
C LEU A 63 -2.34 12.80 7.18
N LEU A 64 -2.37 14.06 6.71
CA LEU A 64 -3.28 14.49 5.65
C LEU A 64 -3.01 13.75 4.33
N ASP A 65 -1.74 13.59 3.96
CA ASP A 65 -1.34 12.84 2.79
C ASP A 65 -1.73 11.36 2.88
N GLY A 66 -1.64 10.76 4.07
CA GLY A 66 -2.11 9.39 4.31
C GLY A 66 -3.61 9.24 4.04
N ALA A 67 -4.42 10.20 4.52
CA ALA A 67 -5.85 10.22 4.22
C ALA A 67 -6.14 10.39 2.72
N GLY A 68 -5.38 11.25 2.04
CA GLY A 68 -5.45 11.40 0.58
C GLY A 68 -5.04 10.13 -0.17
N LEU A 69 -4.02 9.42 0.32
CA LEU A 69 -3.56 8.17 -0.26
C LEU A 69 -4.64 7.08 -0.17
N HIS A 70 -5.32 6.95 0.97
CA HIS A 70 -6.45 6.04 1.13
C HIS A 70 -7.56 6.32 0.12
N LEU A 71 -7.92 7.60 -0.08
CA LEU A 71 -8.87 8.02 -1.10
C LEU A 71 -8.44 7.57 -2.50
N TYR A 72 -7.18 7.80 -2.88
CA TYR A 72 -6.69 7.43 -4.21
C TYR A 72 -6.62 5.91 -4.41
N ILE A 73 -6.38 5.13 -3.36
CA ILE A 73 -6.43 3.66 -3.41
C ILE A 73 -7.85 3.16 -3.72
N PHE A 74 -8.90 3.84 -3.25
CA PHE A 74 -10.28 3.45 -3.57
C PHE A 74 -10.60 3.49 -5.07
N TYR A 75 -9.91 4.32 -5.85
CA TYR A 75 -10.04 4.29 -7.32
C TYR A 75 -9.54 2.99 -7.96
N LEU A 76 -8.65 2.23 -7.28
CA LEU A 76 -8.17 0.92 -7.75
C LEU A 76 -9.20 -0.21 -7.52
N MET A 77 -10.21 0.01 -6.67
CA MET A 77 -11.25 -0.99 -6.42
C MET A 77 -12.09 -1.23 -7.67
N GLU A 78 -12.33 -0.21 -8.46
CA GLU A 78 -13.04 -0.36 -9.73
C GLU A 78 -12.09 -0.94 -10.80
N PRO A 79 -12.46 -2.03 -11.50
CA PRO A 79 -11.59 -2.69 -12.49
C PRO A 79 -11.18 -1.80 -13.66
N SER A 80 -12.11 -0.97 -14.12
CA SER A 80 -11.92 0.00 -15.19
C SER A 80 -12.89 1.16 -14.95
N GLY A 81 -12.61 2.33 -15.52
CA GLY A 81 -13.42 3.49 -15.25
C GLY A 81 -13.25 4.62 -16.25
N PRO A 82 -13.98 5.74 -16.02
CA PRO A 82 -13.86 6.93 -16.83
C PRO A 82 -12.42 7.50 -16.79
N PRO A 83 -12.02 8.35 -17.75
CA PRO A 83 -10.68 8.94 -17.81
C PRO A 83 -10.29 9.71 -16.53
N ASN A 84 -11.26 10.16 -15.74
CA ASN A 84 -11.06 10.80 -14.45
C ASN A 84 -10.37 9.86 -13.44
N ARG A 85 -10.65 8.55 -13.51
CA ARG A 85 -10.00 7.52 -12.68
C ARG A 85 -8.49 7.50 -12.92
N LYS A 86 -8.07 7.49 -14.20
CA LYS A 86 -6.65 7.57 -14.56
C LYS A 86 -6.01 8.81 -13.94
N THR A 87 -6.65 9.96 -14.12
CA THR A 87 -6.14 11.24 -13.59
C THR A 87 -6.01 11.22 -12.07
N ALA A 88 -6.99 10.67 -11.36
CA ALA A 88 -6.95 10.52 -9.91
C ALA A 88 -5.80 9.58 -9.46
N LEU A 89 -5.61 8.45 -10.14
CA LEU A 89 -4.52 7.52 -9.82
C LEU A 89 -3.12 8.11 -10.10
N LEU A 90 -2.96 8.94 -11.14
CA LEU A 90 -1.72 9.67 -11.39
C LEU A 90 -1.44 10.75 -10.32
N ARG A 91 -2.49 11.38 -9.79
CA ARG A 91 -2.37 12.26 -8.60
C ARG A 91 -1.98 11.46 -7.37
N GLY A 92 -2.59 10.28 -7.17
CA GLY A 92 -2.23 9.35 -6.11
C GLY A 92 -0.77 8.91 -6.17
N TYR A 93 -0.23 8.65 -7.36
CA TYR A 93 1.19 8.38 -7.57
C TYR A 93 2.08 9.54 -7.11
N SER A 94 1.74 10.75 -7.55
CA SER A 94 2.48 11.97 -7.19
C SER A 94 2.42 12.23 -5.68
N LEU A 95 1.25 12.00 -5.06
CA LEU A 95 1.05 12.09 -3.62
C LEU A 95 1.88 11.05 -2.87
N ALA A 96 1.89 9.79 -3.32
CA ALA A 96 2.68 8.72 -2.71
C ALA A 96 4.19 9.04 -2.73
N ILE A 97 4.70 9.56 -3.85
CA ILE A 97 6.09 10.02 -3.94
C ILE A 97 6.35 11.17 -2.97
N GLY A 98 5.47 12.17 -2.96
CA GLY A 98 5.60 13.34 -2.09
C GLY A 98 5.58 12.98 -0.60
N LEU A 99 4.69 12.05 -0.21
CA LEU A 99 4.60 11.53 1.15
C LEU A 99 5.90 10.84 1.56
N ILE A 100 6.39 9.88 0.78
CA ILE A 100 7.61 9.13 1.11
C ILE A 100 8.80 10.08 1.27
N ARG A 101 8.94 11.07 0.36
CA ARG A 101 9.98 12.09 0.45
C ARG A 101 9.87 12.93 1.72
N ARG A 102 8.68 13.43 2.05
CA ARG A 102 8.47 14.20 3.31
C ARG A 102 8.88 13.42 4.55
N VAL A 103 8.57 12.13 4.58
CA VAL A 103 8.93 11.25 5.69
C VAL A 103 10.44 11.00 5.72
N SER A 104 11.05 10.80 4.55
CA SER A 104 12.51 10.66 4.43
C SER A 104 13.24 11.91 4.89
N ASP A 105 12.78 13.09 4.48
CA ASP A 105 13.37 14.37 4.87
C ASP A 105 13.30 14.55 6.40
N LEU A 106 12.15 14.22 6.99
CA LEU A 106 11.97 14.24 8.45
C LEU A 106 12.88 13.24 9.17
N GLY A 107 13.13 12.08 8.57
CA GLY A 107 14.07 11.07 9.08
C GLY A 107 15.54 11.49 9.02
N VAL A 108 15.90 12.40 8.12
CA VAL A 108 17.26 12.99 8.08
C VAL A 108 17.42 14.07 9.14
N GLU A 109 16.38 14.87 9.36
CA GLU A 109 16.39 15.95 10.35
C GLU A 109 16.25 15.45 11.80
N SER A 110 15.69 14.26 11.99
CA SER A 110 15.40 13.70 13.31
C SER A 110 15.35 12.17 13.31
N ASP A 111 15.54 11.54 14.47
CA ASP A 111 15.32 10.09 14.66
C ASP A 111 13.82 9.68 14.56
N PHE A 112 12.96 10.50 13.94
CA PHE A 112 11.51 10.29 13.85
C PHE A 112 11.15 8.93 13.27
N VAL A 113 11.84 8.48 12.22
CA VAL A 113 11.56 7.18 11.57
C VAL A 113 11.71 6.03 12.58
N ARG A 114 12.67 6.11 13.50
CA ARG A 114 12.92 5.06 14.50
C ARG A 114 11.82 4.96 15.56
N TYR A 115 11.13 6.06 15.83
CA TYR A 115 10.05 6.15 16.83
C TYR A 115 8.69 6.41 16.18
N ALA A 116 8.58 6.17 14.87
CA ALA A 116 7.39 6.51 14.11
C ALA A 116 6.19 5.65 14.59
N PRO A 117 4.99 6.25 14.70
CA PRO A 117 3.79 5.49 15.02
C PRO A 117 3.50 4.39 13.98
N GLN A 118 2.85 3.30 14.40
CA GLN A 118 2.48 2.20 13.50
C GLN A 118 1.66 2.65 12.27
N ALA A 119 0.83 3.69 12.42
CA ALA A 119 0.09 4.29 11.31
C ALA A 119 1.02 4.78 10.19
N GLN A 120 2.20 5.29 10.53
CA GLN A 120 3.19 5.76 9.57
C GLN A 120 3.73 4.60 8.71
N PHE A 121 4.02 3.48 9.36
CA PHE A 121 4.45 2.25 8.69
C PHE A 121 3.38 1.75 7.70
N GLN A 122 2.10 1.78 8.08
CA GLN A 122 0.99 1.37 7.22
C GLN A 122 0.88 2.27 5.99
N VAL A 123 0.92 3.59 6.17
CA VAL A 123 0.80 4.56 5.08
C VAL A 123 2.01 4.48 4.14
N LEU A 124 3.24 4.34 4.66
CA LEU A 124 4.44 4.13 3.83
C LEU A 124 4.36 2.84 3.00
N SER A 125 3.88 1.75 3.62
CA SER A 125 3.69 0.48 2.93
C SER A 125 2.68 0.60 1.79
N LEU A 126 1.54 1.24 2.03
CA LEU A 126 0.53 1.50 1.01
C LEU A 126 1.05 2.41 -0.10
N ALA A 127 1.85 3.43 0.22
CA ALA A 127 2.42 4.35 -0.76
C ALA A 127 3.40 3.62 -1.69
N ALA A 128 4.30 2.82 -1.13
CA ALA A 128 5.22 1.99 -1.90
C ALA A 128 4.45 1.00 -2.78
N MET A 129 3.42 0.36 -2.24
CA MET A 129 2.57 -0.57 -2.98
C MET A 129 1.79 0.07 -4.13
N LEU A 130 1.31 1.31 -3.94
CA LEU A 130 0.63 2.06 -4.99
C LEU A 130 1.60 2.40 -6.13
N ILE A 131 2.81 2.87 -5.79
CA ILE A 131 3.89 3.12 -6.75
C ILE A 131 4.20 1.86 -7.55
N LEU A 132 4.39 0.72 -6.88
CA LEU A 132 4.64 -0.56 -7.54
C LEU A 132 3.52 -0.93 -8.52
N LYS A 133 2.26 -0.91 -8.05
CA LYS A 133 1.10 -1.29 -8.85
C LYS A 133 0.97 -0.45 -10.13
N LEU A 134 1.22 0.86 -10.03
CA LEU A 134 1.13 1.79 -11.15
C LEU A 134 2.32 1.64 -12.11
N SER A 135 3.54 1.45 -11.58
CA SER A 135 4.79 1.32 -12.34
C SER A 135 4.80 0.13 -13.29
N PHE A 136 4.06 -0.93 -12.97
CA PHE A 136 3.96 -2.15 -13.80
C PHE A 136 2.60 -2.31 -14.49
N SER A 137 1.83 -1.23 -14.63
CA SER A 137 0.56 -1.21 -15.37
C SER A 137 0.69 -0.46 -16.70
N ASN A 138 -0.39 -0.40 -17.48
CA ASN A 138 -0.42 0.46 -18.68
C ASN A 138 -0.23 1.96 -18.36
N TYR A 139 -0.33 2.36 -17.09
CA TYR A 139 -0.09 3.74 -16.66
C TYR A 139 1.39 4.09 -16.53
N SER A 140 2.30 3.12 -16.62
CA SER A 140 3.76 3.33 -16.67
C SER A 140 4.20 4.35 -17.73
N THR A 141 3.45 4.45 -18.83
CA THR A 141 3.68 5.42 -19.92
C THR A 141 3.40 6.87 -19.54
N PHE A 142 2.68 7.13 -18.44
CA PHE A 142 2.29 8.48 -17.98
C PHE A 142 2.99 8.91 -16.69
N ILE A 143 3.89 8.09 -16.15
CA ILE A 143 4.60 8.35 -14.89
C ILE A 143 6.11 8.18 -15.08
N ASP A 144 6.88 8.84 -14.21
CA ASP A 144 8.32 8.61 -14.11
C ASP A 144 8.57 7.34 -13.27
N VAL A 145 8.80 6.21 -13.96
CA VAL A 145 9.03 4.90 -13.34
C VAL A 145 10.36 4.85 -12.59
N ASP A 146 11.38 5.57 -13.06
CA ASP A 146 12.70 5.60 -12.42
C ASP A 146 12.67 6.34 -11.09
N GLU A 147 11.92 7.45 -11.03
CA GLU A 147 11.62 8.13 -9.77
C GLU A 147 10.79 7.26 -8.84
N GLY A 148 9.78 6.58 -9.36
CA GLY A 148 8.96 5.63 -8.60
C GLY A 148 9.81 4.54 -7.97
N LYS A 149 10.71 3.94 -8.74
CA LYS A 149 11.64 2.90 -8.27
C LYS A 149 12.52 3.40 -7.13
N ARG A 150 13.16 4.56 -7.30
CA ARG A 150 14.03 5.14 -6.26
C ARG A 150 13.23 5.40 -4.98
N THR A 151 12.08 6.04 -5.11
CA THR A 151 11.21 6.37 -3.97
C THR A 151 10.66 5.12 -3.28
N PHE A 152 10.31 4.09 -4.05
CA PHE A 152 9.88 2.78 -3.53
C PHE A 152 10.94 2.15 -2.64
N HIS A 153 12.20 2.11 -3.11
CA HIS A 153 13.29 1.51 -2.34
C HIS A 153 13.64 2.32 -1.09
N ILE A 154 13.54 3.66 -1.14
CA ILE A 154 13.66 4.51 0.04
C ILE A 154 12.59 4.14 1.08
N ALA A 155 11.33 3.99 0.67
CA ALA A 155 10.27 3.56 1.59
C ALA A 155 10.52 2.17 2.19
N ALA A 156 10.94 1.20 1.38
CA ALA A 156 11.28 -0.13 1.87
C ALA A 156 12.44 -0.10 2.88
N GLN A 157 13.44 0.76 2.68
CA GLN A 157 14.54 0.97 3.61
C GLN A 157 14.06 1.61 4.93
N MET A 158 13.29 2.70 4.87
CA MET A 158 12.74 3.34 6.09
C MET A 158 11.88 2.36 6.91
N ILE A 159 11.08 1.53 6.23
CA ILE A 159 10.34 0.46 6.89
C ILE A 159 11.29 -0.51 7.61
N ARG A 160 12.41 -0.91 6.99
CA ARG A 160 13.41 -1.77 7.67
C ARG A 160 14.03 -1.08 8.88
N GLU A 161 14.26 0.22 8.82
CA GLU A 161 14.86 1.00 9.93
C GLU A 161 13.94 1.09 11.16
N THR A 162 12.63 0.91 10.98
CA THR A 162 11.65 0.84 12.08
C THR A 162 11.62 -0.52 12.78
N SER A 163 12.35 -1.52 12.27
CA SER A 163 12.46 -2.87 12.82
C SER A 163 13.25 -2.86 14.14
N LEU A 164 12.68 -3.46 15.18
CA LEU A 164 13.29 -3.62 16.50
C LEU A 164 13.96 -4.98 16.68
N GLU A 165 13.47 -6.00 15.99
CA GLU A 165 13.97 -7.37 16.06
C GLU A 165 14.08 -7.98 14.67
N ASP A 166 15.05 -8.87 14.48
CA ASP A 166 15.11 -9.63 13.24
C ASP A 166 13.85 -10.48 13.07
N ASN A 167 13.29 -10.42 11.86
CA ASN A 167 12.03 -11.09 11.51
C ASN A 167 10.76 -10.54 12.19
N ASP A 168 10.80 -9.33 12.75
CA ASP A 168 9.59 -8.62 13.14
C ASP A 168 8.71 -8.20 11.94
N LEU A 169 7.58 -7.56 12.22
CA LEU A 169 6.61 -7.14 11.20
C LEU A 169 7.24 -6.26 10.12
N GLN A 170 8.00 -5.26 10.53
CA GLN A 170 8.56 -4.23 9.67
C GLN A 170 9.71 -4.80 8.83
N GLY A 171 10.58 -5.62 9.44
CA GLY A 171 11.62 -6.36 8.76
C GLY A 171 11.08 -7.32 7.69
N ARG A 172 10.00 -8.06 8.01
CA ARG A 172 9.30 -8.94 7.05
C ARG A 172 8.69 -8.13 5.90
N MET A 173 7.99 -7.03 6.19
CA MET A 173 7.35 -6.19 5.17
C MET A 173 8.38 -5.59 4.20
N SER A 174 9.50 -5.08 4.69
CA SER A 174 10.58 -4.53 3.84
C SER A 174 11.13 -5.60 2.86
N LYS A 175 11.35 -6.82 3.35
CA LYS A 175 11.76 -7.96 2.51
C LYS A 175 10.72 -8.28 1.43
N ILE A 176 9.45 -8.36 1.82
CA ILE A 176 8.32 -8.63 0.89
C ILE A 176 8.26 -7.57 -0.20
N LEU A 177 8.34 -6.27 0.15
CA LEU A 177 8.33 -5.17 -0.82
C LEU A 177 9.47 -5.29 -1.83
N THR A 178 10.68 -5.56 -1.37
CA THR A 178 11.86 -5.71 -2.25
C THR A 178 11.72 -6.91 -3.19
N GLN A 179 11.20 -8.03 -2.68
CA GLN A 179 10.92 -9.22 -3.47
C GLN A 179 9.79 -8.99 -4.48
N LEU A 180 8.73 -8.27 -4.10
CA LEU A 180 7.64 -7.86 -4.98
C LEU A 180 8.16 -7.04 -6.16
N TRP A 181 8.93 -5.98 -5.90
CA TRP A 181 9.52 -5.16 -6.97
C TRP A 181 10.33 -6.03 -7.94
N SER A 182 11.18 -6.89 -7.40
CA SER A 182 12.01 -7.80 -8.19
C SER A 182 11.17 -8.78 -9.00
N GLY A 183 10.08 -9.32 -8.42
CA GLY A 183 9.15 -10.23 -9.11
C GLY A 183 8.43 -9.56 -10.28
N TYR A 184 7.89 -8.36 -10.06
CA TYR A 184 7.26 -7.57 -11.10
C TYR A 184 8.26 -7.18 -12.20
N ALA A 185 9.49 -6.80 -11.84
CA ALA A 185 10.55 -6.49 -12.80
C ALA A 185 10.92 -7.69 -13.70
N ARG A 186 10.84 -8.91 -13.19
CA ARG A 186 11.08 -10.14 -14.00
C ARG A 186 9.94 -10.43 -14.97
N ILE A 187 8.69 -10.18 -14.56
CA ILE A 187 7.51 -10.43 -15.41
C ILE A 187 7.36 -9.34 -16.49
N GLY A 188 7.71 -8.10 -16.15
CA GLY A 188 7.52 -6.94 -16.99
C GLY A 188 6.18 -6.22 -16.73
N SER A 189 5.96 -5.12 -17.43
CA SER A 189 4.72 -4.34 -17.30
C SER A 189 3.53 -5.05 -17.93
N PHE A 190 2.39 -5.00 -17.26
CA PHE A 190 1.12 -5.51 -17.77
C PHE A 190 0.46 -4.45 -18.66
N ASN A 191 -0.13 -4.88 -19.79
CA ASN A 191 -0.90 -4.01 -20.68
C ASN A 191 -2.37 -3.89 -20.23
N GLU A 192 -2.58 -3.79 -18.91
CA GLU A 192 -3.90 -3.73 -18.29
C GLU A 192 -3.96 -2.51 -17.36
N GLU A 193 -5.18 -1.99 -17.17
CA GLU A 193 -5.39 -0.94 -16.17
C GLU A 193 -5.10 -1.46 -14.76
N PRO A 194 -4.44 -0.67 -13.91
CA PRO A 194 -4.12 -1.09 -12.55
C PRO A 194 -5.43 -1.28 -11.77
N SER A 195 -5.73 -2.48 -11.32
CA SER A 195 -6.92 -2.78 -10.51
C SER A 195 -6.63 -3.82 -9.42
N LEU A 196 -7.48 -3.87 -8.40
CA LEU A 196 -7.38 -4.84 -7.31
C LEU A 196 -8.22 -6.08 -7.59
N LYS A 197 -7.73 -7.28 -7.26
CA LYS A 197 -8.55 -8.50 -7.27
C LYS A 197 -9.38 -8.60 -5.99
N LEU A 198 -8.77 -8.27 -4.84
CA LEU A 198 -9.47 -8.18 -3.56
C LEU A 198 -10.01 -6.76 -3.32
N ARG A 199 -11.29 -6.62 -2.97
CA ARG A 199 -11.98 -5.30 -2.82
C ARG A 199 -12.73 -5.11 -1.51
N THR A 200 -12.68 -6.08 -0.62
CA THR A 200 -13.53 -6.17 0.57
C THR A 200 -12.94 -5.53 1.83
N ARG A 201 -11.78 -4.88 1.74
CA ARG A 201 -11.00 -4.43 2.91
C ARG A 201 -10.57 -2.97 2.84
N LEU A 202 -11.35 -2.11 2.18
CA LEU A 202 -11.02 -0.69 2.04
C LEU A 202 -9.59 -0.50 1.48
N ALA A 203 -8.83 0.48 1.99
CA ALA A 203 -7.47 0.75 1.48
C ALA A 203 -6.51 -0.45 1.67
N ALA A 204 -6.79 -1.31 2.66
CA ALA A 204 -6.05 -2.56 2.89
C ALA A 204 -6.15 -3.56 1.73
N SER A 205 -7.16 -3.43 0.88
CA SER A 205 -7.31 -4.27 -0.31
C SER A 205 -6.06 -4.27 -1.18
N LEU A 206 -5.38 -3.12 -1.33
CA LEU A 206 -4.14 -3.03 -2.10
C LEU A 206 -3.03 -3.88 -1.48
N LEU A 207 -2.87 -3.77 -0.17
CA LEU A 207 -1.89 -4.54 0.59
C LEU A 207 -2.12 -6.04 0.44
N HIS A 208 -3.34 -6.50 0.72
CA HIS A 208 -3.66 -7.92 0.66
C HIS A 208 -3.57 -8.50 -0.76
N ASP A 209 -3.95 -7.74 -1.79
CA ASP A 209 -3.83 -8.16 -3.19
C ASP A 209 -2.36 -8.40 -3.59
N LEU A 210 -1.46 -7.53 -3.15
CA LEU A 210 -0.02 -7.67 -3.40
C LEU A 210 0.63 -8.75 -2.53
N LEU A 211 0.22 -8.88 -1.26
CA LEU A 211 0.68 -9.99 -0.41
C LEU A 211 0.25 -11.34 -0.97
N TRP A 212 -0.97 -11.44 -1.49
CA TRP A 212 -1.44 -12.64 -2.18
C TRP A 212 -0.58 -12.94 -3.42
N THR A 213 -0.31 -11.92 -4.24
CA THR A 213 0.57 -12.05 -5.42
C THR A 213 1.97 -12.49 -5.04
N TRP A 214 2.54 -11.93 -3.98
CA TRP A 214 3.84 -12.32 -3.44
C TRP A 214 3.82 -13.78 -2.98
N ARG A 215 2.81 -14.17 -2.20
CA ARG A 215 2.67 -15.53 -1.69
C ARG A 215 2.52 -16.54 -2.83
N ASP A 216 1.76 -16.22 -3.88
CA ASP A 216 1.61 -17.12 -5.03
C ASP A 216 2.95 -17.27 -5.81
N ALA A 217 3.75 -16.20 -5.89
CA ALA A 217 5.05 -16.21 -6.56
C ALA A 217 6.15 -16.93 -5.75
N TYR A 218 6.16 -16.78 -4.43
CA TYR A 218 7.25 -17.27 -3.57
C TYR A 218 6.87 -18.48 -2.71
N GLY A 219 5.58 -18.71 -2.47
CA GLY A 219 5.10 -19.83 -1.67
C GLY A 219 5.13 -21.18 -2.37
N ASN A 220 5.01 -21.19 -3.70
CA ASN A 220 5.07 -22.43 -4.50
C ASN A 220 6.51 -22.93 -4.72
N ILE A 221 7.52 -22.06 -4.56
CA ILE A 221 8.94 -22.42 -4.70
C ILE A 221 9.35 -23.48 -3.65
N SER A 222 8.71 -23.46 -2.48
CA SER A 222 8.95 -24.43 -1.40
C SER A 222 8.48 -25.85 -1.72
N ASN A 223 7.46 -26.01 -2.57
CA ASN A 223 6.88 -27.32 -2.89
C ASN A 223 7.53 -28.00 -4.11
N ASP A 224 8.16 -27.24 -5.01
CA ASP A 224 8.79 -27.79 -6.22
C ASP A 224 10.16 -28.42 -5.94
N ASN A 225 10.84 -28.01 -4.87
CA ASN A 225 12.10 -28.61 -4.44
C ASN A 225 11.94 -30.02 -3.80
N SER A 226 10.71 -30.46 -3.54
CA SER A 226 10.40 -31.83 -3.11
C SER A 226 10.11 -32.80 -4.26
N THR A 227 10.15 -32.36 -5.52
CA THR A 227 9.80 -33.20 -6.67
C THR A 227 10.78 -33.09 -7.85
N GLN A 228 12.09 -33.04 -7.59
CA GLN A 228 13.12 -33.31 -8.60
C GLN A 228 13.76 -34.68 -8.40
N GLY A 229 13.00 -35.72 -8.72
CA GLY A 229 13.53 -36.98 -9.20
C GLY A 229 13.52 -36.97 -10.73
N ASN A 230 14.67 -36.71 -11.34
CA ASN A 230 15.08 -37.01 -12.72
C ASN A 230 14.15 -36.60 -13.88
N VAL A 231 14.48 -35.49 -14.58
CA VAL A 231 14.67 -35.50 -16.05
C VAL A 231 15.70 -34.44 -16.44
N THR A 232 16.81 -34.90 -17.03
CA THR A 232 17.83 -34.08 -17.68
C THR A 232 17.28 -33.52 -18.99
N THR A 233 17.26 -32.20 -19.17
CA THR A 233 17.51 -31.61 -20.50
C THR A 233 18.24 -30.28 -20.30
N GLN A 234 19.47 -30.27 -20.78
CA GLN A 234 20.38 -29.14 -20.81
C GLN A 234 19.83 -28.06 -21.75
N THR A 235 19.81 -26.81 -21.30
CA THR A 235 20.14 -25.67 -22.19
C THR A 235 20.68 -24.53 -21.33
N GLU A 236 21.95 -24.24 -21.57
CA GLU A 236 22.72 -23.15 -20.96
C GLU A 236 22.16 -21.78 -21.37
N SER A 237 22.14 -20.85 -20.43
CA SER A 237 22.46 -19.44 -20.68
C SER A 237 22.81 -18.77 -19.35
N ALA A 238 24.09 -18.44 -19.22
CA ALA A 238 24.70 -17.77 -18.08
C ALA A 238 24.32 -16.29 -18.03
N TYR A 239 23.98 -15.77 -16.84
CA TYR A 239 24.37 -14.43 -16.40
C TYR A 239 24.57 -14.42 -14.89
N ASN A 240 25.82 -14.19 -14.49
CA ASN A 240 26.24 -13.94 -13.11
C ASN A 240 25.82 -12.52 -12.70
N THR A 241 25.00 -12.41 -11.66
CA THR A 241 24.95 -11.24 -10.79
C THR A 241 25.24 -11.71 -9.37
N ASN A 242 26.42 -11.32 -8.87
CA ASN A 242 26.84 -11.50 -7.49
C ASN A 242 26.02 -10.58 -6.57
N ASP A 243 24.76 -10.94 -6.31
CA ASP A 243 24.02 -10.41 -5.17
C ASP A 243 24.01 -11.50 -4.10
N ASN A 244 25.08 -11.48 -3.29
CA ASN A 244 25.24 -12.37 -2.15
C ASN A 244 24.35 -11.89 -0.99
N PHE A 245 23.03 -11.91 -1.19
CA PHE A 245 22.06 -11.85 -0.10
C PHE A 245 21.77 -13.29 0.31
N ASN A 246 22.41 -13.72 1.39
CA ASN A 246 22.10 -14.97 2.06
C ASN A 246 20.61 -14.96 2.44
N CYS A 247 19.77 -15.57 1.60
CA CYS A 247 18.35 -15.73 1.83
C CYS A 247 18.22 -16.84 2.86
N ASP A 248 18.29 -16.48 4.14
CA ASP A 248 17.84 -17.38 5.19
C ASP A 248 16.34 -17.58 4.95
N PHE A 249 16.07 -18.73 4.34
CA PHE A 249 14.78 -19.30 3.98
C PHE A 249 14.00 -19.60 5.26
N LEU A 250 13.52 -18.55 5.92
CA LEU A 250 12.51 -18.67 6.97
C LEU A 250 11.18 -18.96 6.28
N GLY A 251 10.55 -20.07 6.68
CA GLY A 251 9.37 -20.60 6.02
C GLY A 251 8.27 -19.55 5.86
N LEU A 252 7.60 -19.56 4.71
CA LEU A 252 6.51 -18.65 4.34
C LEU A 252 5.44 -18.48 5.43
N GLU A 253 5.14 -19.53 6.19
CA GLU A 253 4.20 -19.50 7.32
C GLU A 253 4.68 -18.61 8.47
N SER A 254 5.99 -18.47 8.68
CA SER A 254 6.55 -17.53 9.64
C SER A 254 6.56 -16.08 9.15
N ILE A 255 6.42 -15.87 7.82
CA ILE A 255 6.40 -14.52 7.24
C ILE A 255 4.98 -13.96 7.16
N LEU A 256 3.99 -14.81 6.85
CA LEU A 256 2.57 -14.46 6.78
C LEU A 256 1.76 -15.21 7.84
N ASP A 257 2.16 -15.09 9.11
CA ASP A 257 1.38 -15.66 10.21
C ASP A 257 0.04 -14.90 10.39
N PRO A 258 -0.97 -15.51 11.04
CA PRO A 258 -2.24 -14.84 11.32
C PRO A 258 -2.06 -13.51 12.07
N ASP A 259 -1.02 -13.43 12.91
CA ASP A 259 -0.63 -12.22 13.63
C ASP A 259 -0.19 -11.12 12.65
N PHE A 260 0.68 -11.40 11.68
CA PHE A 260 1.10 -10.49 10.62
C PHE A 260 -0.10 -9.94 9.85
N LEU A 261 -1.04 -10.80 9.45
CA LEU A 261 -2.23 -10.35 8.73
C LEU A 261 -3.18 -9.54 9.62
N SER A 262 -3.27 -9.86 10.91
CA SER A 262 -4.11 -9.12 11.86
C SER A 262 -3.58 -7.70 12.12
N LEU A 263 -2.25 -7.50 12.06
CA LEU A 263 -1.58 -6.19 12.23
C LEU A 263 -1.89 -5.19 11.11
N PHE A 264 -2.49 -5.66 10.02
CA PHE A 264 -3.00 -4.84 8.91
C PHE A 264 -4.52 -4.83 8.81
N SER A 265 -5.24 -5.36 9.80
CA SER A 265 -6.68 -5.17 9.87
C SER A 265 -6.98 -3.69 10.13
N PHE A 266 -7.42 -2.97 9.10
CA PHE A 266 -8.06 -1.65 9.25
C PHE A 266 -9.48 -1.79 9.81
N ASN A 267 -9.67 -2.68 10.79
CA ASN A 267 -10.89 -2.70 11.57
C ASN A 267 -10.85 -1.47 12.47
N TYR A 268 -11.48 -0.39 12.04
CA TYR A 268 -12.15 0.49 12.98
C TYR A 268 -13.26 -0.37 13.61
N GLU A 269 -12.91 -1.17 14.61
CA GLU A 269 -13.93 -1.81 15.42
C GLU A 269 -14.80 -0.69 16.01
N ASP A 270 -16.11 -0.85 15.78
CA ASP A 270 -17.17 -0.27 16.57
C ASP A 270 -16.80 -0.39 18.05
N ASN A 271 -16.15 0.64 18.60
CA ASN A 271 -16.47 1.04 19.95
C ASN A 271 -17.91 1.53 19.88
N ALA A 272 -18.84 0.56 19.96
CA ALA A 272 -20.18 0.79 20.43
C ALA A 272 -20.01 1.65 21.69
N ILE A 273 -20.36 2.92 21.54
CA ILE A 273 -20.61 3.82 22.64
C ILE A 273 -21.62 3.07 23.50
N GLN A 274 -21.15 2.46 24.59
CA GLN A 274 -22.02 1.97 25.64
C GLN A 274 -22.79 3.21 26.11
N PRO A 275 -24.12 3.28 25.91
CA PRO A 275 -24.88 4.35 26.53
C PRO A 275 -24.75 4.13 28.02
N TRP A 276 -24.19 5.12 28.71
CA TRP A 276 -24.33 5.21 30.15
C TRP A 276 -25.85 5.28 30.42
N GLU A 277 -26.42 4.21 30.98
CA GLU A 277 -27.74 4.28 31.58
C GLU A 277 -27.56 4.43 33.10
N ASN A 278 -28.06 5.57 33.58
CA ASN A 278 -28.41 5.99 34.94
C ASN A 278 -27.95 5.15 36.15
#